data_AF-A0A2Z5EH27-F1
#
_entry.id   AF-A0A2Z5EH27-F1
#
_cell.length_a   1.000
_cell.length_b   1.000
_cell.length_c   1.000
_cell.angle_alpha   90.00
_cell.angle_beta   90.00
_cell.angle_gamma   90.00
#
_symmetry.space_group_name_H-M   'P 1'
#
loop_
_entity.id
_entity.type
_entity.pdbx_description
1 polymer ?
#
loop_
_entity_poly.entity_id
_entity_poly.type
_entity_poly.pdbx_seq_one_letter_code
_entity_poly.pdbx_strand_id
1 'polypeptide(L)'
;MRILSYLLLAAAALVAGVAILAYVYLTRLACGYAPSASACHASPWELGSDDRFWLLELPGSTVAILIACSIISSRKARQQRTVQPRGQHPGP
;
A
#
# COMPACT_ATOMS: atom_id res chain seq x y z
N MET A 1 17.46 -0.46 10.41
CA MET A 1 16.30 0.28 9.86
C MET A 1 15.91 -0.12 8.43
N ARG A 2 16.84 -0.52 7.55
CA ARG A 2 16.50 -0.99 6.17
C ARG A 2 15.47 -2.13 6.14
N ILE A 3 15.59 -3.09 7.06
CA ILE A 3 14.67 -4.25 7.17
C ILE A 3 13.23 -3.80 7.44
N LEU A 4 13.03 -2.81 8.33
CA LEU A 4 11.69 -2.28 8.64
C LEU A 4 11.06 -1.59 7.42
N SER A 5 11.83 -0.76 6.70
CA SER A 5 11.35 -0.12 5.47
C SER A 5 10.99 -1.14 4.39
N TYR A 6 11.77 -2.23 4.25
CA TYR A 6 11.43 -3.32 3.33
C TYR A 6 10.17 -4.08 3.78
N LEU A 7 9.99 -4.34 5.07
CA LEU A 7 8.77 -4.97 5.59
C LEU A 7 7.53 -4.10 5.35
N LEU A 8 7.63 -2.78 5.54
CA LEU A 8 6.54 -1.85 5.24
C LEU A 8 6.21 -1.81 3.74
N LEU A 9 7.23 -1.82 2.88
CA LEU A 9 7.04 -1.85 1.43
C LEU A 9 6.43 -3.17 0.97
N ALA A 10 6.91 -4.29 1.51
CA ALA A 10 6.39 -5.62 1.22
C ALA A 10 4.94 -5.74 1.68
N ALA A 11 4.60 -5.23 2.86
CA ALA A 11 3.23 -5.18 3.36
C ALA A 11 2.34 -4.33 2.44
N ALA A 12 2.81 -3.16 1.98
CA ALA A 12 2.07 -2.33 1.04
C ALA A 12 1.83 -3.03 -0.30
N ALA A 13 2.84 -3.71 -0.84
CA ALA A 13 2.72 -4.49 -2.07
C ALA A 13 1.73 -5.66 -1.92
N LEU A 14 1.73 -6.32 -0.76
CA LEU A 14 0.84 -7.42 -0.45
C LEU A 14 -0.62 -6.93 -0.35
N VAL A 15 -0.86 -5.81 0.35
CA VAL A 15 -2.19 -5.19 0.43
C VAL A 15 -2.69 -4.77 -0.95
N ALA A 16 -1.86 -4.12 -1.76
CA ALA A 16 -2.21 -3.73 -3.12
C ALA A 16 -2.53 -4.96 -3.98
N GLY A 17 -1.70 -6.01 -3.91
CA GLY A 17 -1.89 -7.25 -4.65
C GLY A 17 -3.20 -7.94 -4.28
N VAL A 18 -3.50 -8.06 -2.99
CA VAL A 18 -4.75 -8.67 -2.50
C VAL A 18 -5.96 -7.85 -2.92
N ALA A 19 -5.90 -6.52 -2.87
CA ALA A 19 -7.00 -5.66 -3.31
C ALA A 19 -7.30 -5.84 -4.81
N ILE A 20 -6.27 -5.86 -5.66
CA ILE A 20 -6.42 -6.10 -7.10
C ILE A 20 -7.00 -7.51 -7.35
N LEU A 21 -6.48 -8.52 -6.65
CA LEU A 21 -6.93 -9.89 -6.81
C LEU A 21 -8.39 -10.06 -6.38
N ALA A 22 -8.77 -9.43 -5.26
CA ALA A 22 -10.14 -9.41 -4.75
C ALA A 22 -11.09 -8.71 -5.74
N TYR A 23 -10.68 -7.57 -6.30
CA TYR A 23 -11.44 -6.87 -7.34
C TYR A 23 -11.69 -7.78 -8.55
N VAL A 24 -10.64 -8.35 -9.13
CA VAL A 24 -10.77 -9.23 -10.31
C VAL A 24 -11.63 -10.46 -10.00
N TYR A 25 -11.46 -11.05 -8.82
CA TYR A 25 -12.25 -12.20 -8.39
C TYR A 25 -13.73 -11.86 -8.26
N LEU A 26 -14.06 -10.78 -7.54
CA LEU A 26 -15.45 -10.34 -7.35
C LEU A 26 -16.11 -9.96 -8.67
N THR A 27 -15.40 -9.26 -9.56
CA THR A 27 -15.92 -8.93 -10.89
C THR A 27 -16.20 -10.20 -11.69
N ARG A 28 -15.27 -11.16 -11.73
CA ARG A 28 -15.49 -12.44 -12.44
C ARG A 28 -16.65 -13.23 -11.85
N LEU A 29 -16.79 -13.23 -10.52
CA LEU A 29 -17.87 -13.93 -9.84
C LEU A 29 -19.22 -13.30 -10.17
N ALA A 30 -19.34 -11.97 -10.03
CA ALA A 30 -20.54 -11.22 -10.36
C ALA A 30 -20.97 -11.44 -11.83
N CYS A 31 -20.02 -11.46 -12.76
CA CYS A 31 -20.31 -11.70 -14.17
C CYS A 31 -20.66 -13.15 -14.52
N GLY A 32 -20.22 -14.11 -13.70
CA GLY A 32 -20.68 -15.49 -13.81
C GLY A 32 -22.16 -15.65 -13.47
N TYR A 33 -22.68 -14.84 -12.54
CA TYR A 33 -24.08 -14.88 -12.11
C TYR A 33 -25.01 -13.97 -12.92
N ALA A 34 -24.50 -12.84 -13.46
CA ALA A 34 -25.29 -11.89 -14.25
C ALA A 34 -24.50 -11.41 -15.48
N PRO A 35 -24.37 -12.24 -16.53
CA PRO A 35 -23.50 -11.97 -17.67
C PRO A 35 -23.95 -10.78 -18.55
N SER A 36 -25.23 -10.38 -18.46
CA SER A 36 -25.78 -9.22 -19.19
C SER A 36 -25.73 -7.91 -18.41
N ALA A 37 -25.20 -7.90 -17.18
CA ALA A 37 -25.10 -6.68 -16.39
C ALA A 37 -24.01 -5.75 -16.95
N SER A 38 -24.35 -4.48 -17.18
CA SER A 38 -23.40 -3.45 -17.64
C SER A 38 -22.19 -3.29 -16.71
N ALA A 39 -22.37 -3.61 -15.43
CA ALA A 39 -21.31 -3.65 -14.42
C ALA A 39 -20.16 -4.61 -14.75
N CYS A 40 -20.35 -5.57 -15.66
CA CYS A 40 -19.31 -6.50 -16.10
C CYS A 40 -18.29 -5.91 -17.06
N HIS A 41 -18.68 -4.85 -17.76
CA HIS A 41 -17.81 -4.06 -18.63
C HIS A 41 -17.51 -2.69 -18.04
N ALA A 42 -18.12 -2.37 -16.89
CA ALA A 42 -17.91 -1.12 -16.20
C ALA A 42 -16.47 -1.03 -15.72
N SER A 43 -15.86 0.09 -16.07
CA SER A 43 -14.52 0.43 -15.65
C SER A 43 -14.47 0.75 -14.15
N PRO A 44 -13.32 0.63 -13.45
CA PRO A 44 -13.26 0.78 -12.00
C PRO A 44 -13.73 2.16 -11.47
N TRP A 45 -13.76 3.17 -12.35
CA TRP A 45 -14.24 4.51 -12.08
C TRP A 45 -15.76 4.69 -12.28
N GLU A 46 -16.44 3.71 -12.88
CA GLU A 46 -17.90 3.66 -13.01
C GLU A 46 -18.59 2.86 -11.90
N LEU A 47 -17.84 2.31 -10.93
CA LEU A 47 -18.43 1.71 -9.74
C LEU A 47 -19.19 2.77 -8.93
N GLY A 48 -20.26 2.32 -8.26
CA GLY A 48 -20.99 3.14 -7.30
C GLY A 48 -20.05 3.72 -6.23
N SER A 49 -20.44 4.84 -5.63
CA SER A 49 -19.59 5.56 -4.67
C SER A 49 -19.12 4.69 -3.51
N ASP A 50 -19.99 3.81 -3.00
CA ASP A 50 -19.66 2.89 -1.92
C ASP A 50 -18.65 1.83 -2.37
N ASP A 51 -18.90 1.15 -3.49
CA ASP A 51 -17.99 0.11 -3.98
C ASP A 51 -16.63 0.69 -4.35
N ARG A 52 -16.60 1.88 -4.98
CA ARG A 52 -15.34 2.58 -5.30
C ARG A 52 -14.56 2.91 -4.04
N PHE A 53 -15.22 3.38 -2.98
CA PHE A 53 -14.57 3.69 -1.71
C PHE A 53 -13.92 2.44 -1.11
N TRP A 54 -14.65 1.33 -1.02
CA TRP A 54 -14.17 0.09 -0.44
C TRP A 54 -13.08 -0.62 -1.26
N LEU A 55 -13.22 -0.64 -2.59
CA LEU A 55 -12.32 -1.38 -3.47
C LEU A 55 -11.10 -0.57 -3.94
N LEU A 56 -11.19 0.77 -3.99
CA LEU A 56 -10.08 1.62 -4.46
C LEU A 56 -9.54 2.57 -3.39
N GLU A 57 -10.40 3.36 -2.74
CA GLU A 57 -9.92 4.44 -1.86
C GLU A 57 -9.32 3.93 -0.55
N LEU A 58 -9.95 2.93 0.07
CA LEU A 58 -9.49 2.33 1.32
C LEU A 58 -8.15 1.57 1.15
N PRO A 59 -7.99 0.65 0.19
CA PRO A 59 -6.70 0.01 -0.06
C PRO A 59 -5.65 1.02 -0.57
N GLY A 60 -6.04 1.96 -1.43
CA GLY A 60 -5.15 3.01 -1.93
C GLY A 60 -4.58 3.90 -0.83
N SER A 61 -5.44 4.38 0.09
CA SER A 61 -5.01 5.18 1.25
C SER A 61 -4.12 4.38 2.20
N THR A 62 -4.40 3.11 2.42
CA THR A 62 -3.56 2.22 3.24
C THR A 62 -2.15 2.10 2.66
N VAL A 63 -2.04 1.87 1.35
CA VAL A 63 -0.75 1.83 0.64
C VAL A 63 -0.02 3.17 0.74
N ALA A 64 -0.72 4.29 0.55
CA ALA A 64 -0.15 5.63 0.65
C ALA A 64 0.41 5.91 2.06
N ILE A 65 -0.31 5.52 3.11
CA ILE A 65 0.14 5.65 4.51
C ILE A 65 1.38 4.81 4.77
N LEU A 66 1.42 3.55 4.30
CA LEU A 66 2.57 2.67 4.46
C LEU A 66 3.82 3.22 3.75
N ILE A 67 3.65 3.77 2.54
CA ILE A 67 4.73 4.43 1.80
C ILE A 67 5.21 5.67 2.56
N ALA A 68 4.30 6.53 3.02
CA ALA A 68 4.65 7.71 3.79
C ALA A 68 5.43 7.35 5.07
N CYS A 69 4.97 6.35 5.83
CA CYS A 69 5.67 5.82 7.00
C CYS A 69 7.07 5.26 6.66
N SER A 70 7.21 4.59 5.51
CA SER A 70 8.51 4.08 5.04
C SER A 70 9.48 5.22 4.72
N ILE A 71 9.01 6.28 4.09
CA ILE A 71 9.82 7.48 3.78
C ILE A 71 10.20 8.20 5.08
N ILE A 72 9.26 8.44 5.98
CA ILE A 72 9.50 9.15 7.25
C ILE A 72 10.50 8.37 8.12
N SER A 73 10.34 7.05 8.24
CA SER A 73 11.28 6.21 9.01
C SER A 73 12.69 6.24 8.43
N SER A 74 12.82 6.24 7.09
CA SER A 74 14.09 6.35 6.39
C SER A 74 14.76 7.71 6.59
N ARG A 75 13.98 8.79 6.67
CA ARG A 75 14.49 10.15 6.95
C ARG A 75 14.99 10.28 8.39
N LYS A 76 14.22 9.80 9.38
CA LYS A 76 14.64 9.79 10.80
C LYS A 76 15.92 8.96 11.01
N ALA A 77 16.02 7.80 10.36
CA ALA A 77 17.20 6.94 10.45
C ALA A 77 18.49 7.63 9.94
N ARG A 78 18.38 8.47 8.88
CA ARG A 78 19.50 9.26 8.37
C ARG A 78 19.89 10.39 9.32
N GLN A 79 18.91 11.10 9.89
CA GLN A 79 19.17 12.19 10.85
C GLN A 79 19.89 11.70 12.11
N GLN A 80 19.54 10.54 12.65
CA GLN A 80 20.22 9.97 13.82
C GLN A 80 21.69 9.63 13.52
N ARG A 81 22.01 9.18 12.30
CA ARG A 81 23.40 8.91 11.88
C ARG A 81 24.26 10.18 11.81
N THR A 82 23.67 11.32 11.44
CA THR A 82 24.38 12.61 11.39
C THR A 82 24.52 13.28 12.73
N VAL A 83 23.61 13.00 13.68
CA VAL A 83 23.63 13.58 15.03
C VAL A 83 24.54 12.80 15.98
N GLN A 84 24.90 11.55 15.66
CA GLN A 84 25.83 10.77 16.49
C GLN A 84 27.25 11.40 16.39
N PRO A 85 27.72 12.09 17.45
CA PRO A 85 29.00 12.78 17.39
C PRO A 85 30.12 11.75 17.35
N ARG A 86 31.11 12.05 16.53
CA ARG A 86 32.38 11.35 16.32
C ARG A 86 33.28 11.43 17.58
N GLY A 87 32.78 10.95 18.72
CA GLY A 87 33.35 11.26 20.04
C GLY A 87 33.70 10.05 20.91
N GLN A 88 33.98 8.87 20.34
CA GLN A 88 34.43 7.73 21.13
C GLN A 88 35.60 7.00 20.46
N HIS A 89 36.78 7.63 20.53
CA HIS A 89 38.06 6.99 20.88
C HIS A 89 39.22 7.98 20.75
N PRO A 90 39.87 8.34 21.87
CA PRO A 90 41.30 8.14 21.98
C PRO A 90 41.51 6.98 22.95
N GLY A 91 41.97 5.84 22.42
CA GLY A 91 42.59 4.82 23.25
C GLY A 91 43.92 5.33 23.82
N PRO A 92 44.38 4.74 24.93
CA PRO A 92 45.49 5.24 25.75
C PRO A 92 46.84 5.29 25.01
#